data_AF-A0A1Y5E6Y1-F1
#
_entry.id   AF-A0A1Y5E6Y1-F1
#
_cell.length_a   1.000
_cell.length_b   1.000
_cell.length_c   1.000
_cell.angle_alpha   90.00
_cell.angle_beta   90.00
_cell.angle_gamma   90.00
#
_symmetry.space_group_name_H-M   'P 1'
#
loop_
_entity.id
_entity.type
_entity.pdbx_description
1 polymer ?
#
loop_
_entity_poly.entity_id
_entity_poly.type
_entity_poly.pdbx_seq_one_letter_code
_entity_poly.pdbx_strand_id
1 'polypeptide(L)'
;MDHLIGYTLYPDGQDEHRSHADGIDVMDPIIGRLKQLSCPKIRISCRTAEWHGGKDLSALSVVSINTPVVLLDLQPFTQVETLRVLEDWEDFVEEAREHGLDEFLLNPQDFQLLHEFYKEKNSWPKNRSELMDGSCKALLIELNEAHSTAIDDWITDRALERASNYLFAVLLLSNVSGISTKHTFSNKAFPSIQSLDGDLYAMTGATRRRVLKSAGENR
;
A
#
# COMPACT_ATOMS: atom_id res chain seq x y z
N MET A 1 -9.35 26.30 -1.54
CA MET A 1 -9.95 25.01 -1.98
C MET A 1 -10.64 25.13 -3.33
N ASP A 2 -10.96 26.34 -3.78
CA ASP A 2 -11.55 26.64 -5.10
C ASP A 2 -10.67 26.25 -6.30
N HIS A 3 -9.40 25.92 -6.09
CA HIS A 3 -8.48 25.50 -7.16
C HIS A 3 -8.81 24.13 -7.77
N LEU A 4 -9.70 23.34 -7.15
CA LEU A 4 -10.12 22.02 -7.66
C LEU A 4 -11.38 22.08 -8.54
N ILE A 5 -12.04 23.25 -8.62
CA ILE A 5 -13.25 23.41 -9.43
C ILE A 5 -12.89 23.24 -10.91
N GLY A 6 -13.65 22.37 -11.60
CA GLY A 6 -13.44 22.06 -13.02
C GLY A 6 -12.44 20.94 -13.31
N TYR A 7 -11.75 20.40 -12.30
CA TYR A 7 -10.86 19.25 -12.45
C TYR A 7 -11.60 17.91 -12.28
N THR A 8 -11.05 16.86 -12.89
CA THR A 8 -11.45 15.49 -12.56
C THR A 8 -10.68 15.02 -11.34
N LEU A 9 -11.39 14.51 -10.33
CA LEU A 9 -10.79 14.02 -9.09
C LEU A 9 -10.60 12.50 -9.13
N TYR A 10 -9.48 12.05 -8.55
CA TYR A 10 -9.13 10.63 -8.42
C TYR A 10 -8.89 10.27 -6.95
N PRO A 11 -9.94 10.15 -6.12
CA PRO A 11 -9.76 9.65 -4.76
C PRO A 11 -9.31 8.20 -4.78
N ASP A 12 -8.19 7.90 -4.13
CA ASP A 12 -7.63 6.56 -4.01
C ASP A 12 -7.87 5.97 -2.62
N GLY A 13 -7.97 4.65 -2.52
CA GLY A 13 -8.06 3.91 -1.26
C GLY A 13 -9.28 4.25 -0.39
N GLN A 14 -10.47 4.38 -0.98
CA GLN A 14 -11.67 4.76 -0.21
C GLN A 14 -11.95 3.81 0.99
N ASP A 15 -11.54 2.55 0.89
CA ASP A 15 -11.65 1.54 1.94
C ASP A 15 -10.88 1.87 3.23
N GLU A 16 -9.79 2.66 3.14
CA GLU A 16 -8.97 3.03 4.29
C GLU A 16 -9.73 3.91 5.31
N HIS A 17 -10.73 4.66 4.85
CA HIS A 17 -11.55 5.53 5.70
C HIS A 17 -12.77 4.82 6.32
N ARG A 18 -13.13 3.62 5.86
CA ARG A 18 -14.36 2.91 6.29
C ARG A 18 -14.18 2.02 7.51
N SER A 19 -12.98 1.52 7.77
CA SER A 19 -12.65 0.76 8.98
C SER A 19 -12.79 1.56 10.29
N HIS A 20 -12.93 2.89 10.21
CA HIS A 20 -12.90 3.80 11.37
C HIS A 20 -14.22 4.53 11.65
N ALA A 21 -15.22 4.40 10.77
CA ALA A 21 -16.50 5.05 10.98
C ALA A 21 -17.40 4.10 11.78
N ASP A 22 -17.63 4.41 13.07
CA ASP A 22 -18.53 3.70 14.01
C ASP A 22 -20.00 3.65 13.50
N GLY A 23 -20.25 2.96 12.38
CA GLY A 23 -21.55 2.92 11.71
C GLY A 23 -21.96 4.19 10.95
N ILE A 24 -21.12 5.23 10.89
CA ILE A 24 -21.38 6.44 10.09
C ILE A 24 -21.03 6.14 8.62
N ASP A 25 -21.90 6.55 7.69
CA ASP A 25 -21.65 6.32 6.28
C ASP A 25 -20.50 7.22 5.78
N VAL A 26 -19.34 6.63 5.51
CA VAL A 26 -18.14 7.29 4.96
C VAL A 26 -18.45 8.05 3.66
N MET A 27 -19.50 7.63 2.97
CA MET A 27 -19.96 8.31 1.76
C MET A 27 -20.47 9.72 2.05
N ASP A 28 -21.10 9.98 3.20
CA ASP A 28 -21.74 11.27 3.47
C ASP A 28 -20.74 12.45 3.49
N PRO A 29 -19.59 12.37 4.18
CA PRO A 29 -18.54 13.39 4.09
C PRO A 29 -18.02 13.59 2.67
N ILE A 30 -17.81 12.51 1.91
CA ILE A 30 -17.31 12.55 0.53
C ILE A 30 -18.33 13.26 -0.36
N ILE A 31 -19.59 12.87 -0.30
CA ILE A 31 -20.70 13.48 -1.04
C ILE A 31 -20.85 14.95 -0.68
N GLY A 32 -20.82 15.30 0.61
CA GLY A 32 -20.86 16.68 1.07
C GLY A 32 -19.72 17.51 0.46
N ARG A 33 -18.52 16.93 0.38
CA ARG A 33 -17.36 17.58 -0.21
C ARG A 33 -17.47 17.77 -1.71
N LEU A 34 -17.97 16.76 -2.43
CA LEU A 34 -18.20 16.84 -3.87
C LEU A 34 -19.24 17.89 -4.24
N LYS A 35 -20.31 18.03 -3.44
CA LYS A 35 -21.30 19.10 -3.60
C LYS A 35 -20.69 20.49 -3.46
N GLN A 36 -19.81 20.69 -2.48
CA GLN A 36 -19.09 21.97 -2.30
C GLN A 36 -18.17 22.32 -3.47
N LEU A 37 -17.70 21.31 -4.22
CA LEU A 37 -16.84 21.48 -5.40
C LEU A 37 -17.63 21.55 -6.71
N SER A 38 -18.94 21.79 -6.65
CA SER A 38 -19.84 21.85 -7.80
C SER A 38 -19.92 20.53 -8.58
N CYS A 39 -19.88 19.40 -7.88
CA CYS A 39 -20.05 18.06 -8.44
C CYS A 39 -19.10 17.75 -9.61
N PRO A 40 -17.77 17.73 -9.37
CA PRO A 40 -16.80 17.46 -10.42
C PRO A 40 -16.92 16.02 -10.93
N LYS A 41 -16.30 15.74 -12.08
CA LYS A 41 -16.10 14.36 -12.53
C LYS A 41 -15.17 13.65 -11.55
N ILE A 42 -15.53 12.42 -11.18
CA ILE A 42 -14.78 11.62 -10.21
C ILE A 42 -14.48 10.22 -10.74
N ARG A 43 -13.36 9.65 -10.30
CA ARG A 43 -13.00 8.24 -10.46
C ARG A 43 -12.46 7.75 -9.12
N ILE A 44 -13.15 6.84 -8.47
CA ILE A 44 -12.80 6.35 -7.13
C ILE A 44 -12.26 4.92 -7.27
N SER A 45 -11.12 4.64 -6.65
CA SER A 45 -10.64 3.27 -6.40
C SER A 45 -10.99 2.85 -4.97
N CYS A 46 -11.39 1.59 -4.82
CA CYS A 46 -11.63 0.94 -3.53
C CYS A 46 -11.38 -0.57 -3.66
N ARG A 47 -11.17 -1.23 -2.53
CA ARG A 47 -11.19 -2.69 -2.46
C ARG A 47 -12.61 -3.25 -2.61
N THR A 48 -12.72 -4.41 -3.26
CA THR A 48 -14.00 -5.07 -3.53
C THR A 48 -14.78 -5.42 -2.26
N ALA A 49 -14.11 -5.79 -1.17
CA ALA A 49 -14.76 -6.19 0.07
C ALA A 49 -15.47 -5.03 0.79
N GLU A 50 -15.03 -3.79 0.54
CA GLU A 50 -15.53 -2.56 1.14
C GLU A 50 -16.54 -1.82 0.24
N TRP A 51 -16.87 -2.38 -0.92
CA TRP A 51 -17.94 -1.92 -1.79
C TRP A 51 -19.29 -2.49 -1.38
N HIS A 52 -20.20 -1.64 -0.90
CA HIS A 52 -21.55 -2.04 -0.46
C HIS A 52 -22.60 -2.01 -1.59
N GLY A 53 -22.18 -2.22 -2.83
CA GLY A 53 -23.07 -2.42 -3.96
C GLY A 53 -24.02 -1.25 -4.19
N GLY A 54 -25.32 -1.53 -4.18
CA GLY A 54 -26.38 -0.56 -4.48
C GLY A 54 -26.41 0.66 -3.55
N LYS A 55 -25.90 0.54 -2.32
CA LYS A 55 -25.87 1.64 -1.35
C LYS A 55 -24.89 2.73 -1.79
N ASP A 56 -23.65 2.34 -2.08
CA ASP A 56 -22.60 3.28 -2.51
C ASP A 56 -22.89 3.87 -3.89
N LEU A 57 -23.47 3.06 -4.81
CA LEU A 57 -23.98 3.56 -6.10
C LEU A 57 -25.01 4.67 -5.90
N SER A 58 -26.01 4.43 -5.05
CA SER A 58 -27.09 5.39 -4.80
C SER A 58 -26.54 6.69 -4.21
N ALA A 59 -25.58 6.61 -3.28
CA ALA A 59 -24.94 7.78 -2.70
C ALA A 59 -24.18 8.60 -3.76
N LEU A 60 -23.37 7.96 -4.60
CA LEU A 60 -22.61 8.62 -5.67
C LEU A 60 -23.49 9.19 -6.78
N SER A 61 -24.63 8.56 -7.08
CA SER A 61 -25.58 9.08 -8.06
C SER A 61 -26.11 10.48 -7.70
N VAL A 62 -26.14 10.85 -6.42
CA VAL A 62 -26.59 12.18 -5.97
C VAL A 62 -25.68 13.30 -6.47
N VAL A 63 -24.40 13.02 -6.71
CA VAL A 63 -23.40 14.00 -7.18
C VAL A 63 -22.97 13.76 -8.63
N SER A 64 -23.49 12.73 -9.29
CA SER A 64 -23.24 12.45 -10.69
C SER A 64 -24.30 13.14 -11.56
N ILE A 65 -24.04 14.41 -11.90
CA ILE A 65 -24.97 15.22 -12.69
C ILE A 65 -24.87 14.78 -14.17
N ASN A 66 -26.00 14.39 -14.77
CA ASN A 66 -26.14 14.03 -16.19
C ASN A 66 -25.35 12.79 -16.66
N THR A 67 -24.69 12.06 -15.77
CA THR A 67 -23.97 10.82 -16.12
C THR A 67 -24.28 9.73 -15.10
N PRO A 68 -24.47 8.46 -15.52
CA PRO A 68 -24.62 7.37 -14.57
C PRO A 68 -23.28 7.04 -13.92
N VAL A 69 -23.32 6.61 -12.66
CA VAL A 69 -22.16 6.03 -11.99
C VAL A 69 -21.89 4.66 -12.61
N VAL A 70 -20.66 4.45 -13.06
CA VAL A 70 -20.21 3.18 -13.66
C VAL A 70 -19.30 2.48 -12.66
N LEU A 71 -19.65 1.25 -12.31
CA LEU A 71 -18.79 0.37 -11.53
C LEU A 71 -17.90 -0.43 -12.48
N LEU A 72 -16.59 -0.42 -12.23
CA LEU A 72 -15.59 -1.18 -12.97
C LEU A 72 -14.88 -2.10 -11.99
N ASP A 73 -14.66 -3.35 -12.40
CA ASP A 73 -13.90 -4.32 -11.63
C ASP A 73 -12.55 -4.57 -12.31
N LEU A 74 -11.46 -4.42 -11.57
CA LEU A 74 -10.12 -4.66 -12.09
C LEU A 74 -9.85 -6.17 -12.05
N GLN A 75 -9.90 -6.79 -13.22
CA GLN A 75 -9.58 -8.20 -13.37
C GLN A 75 -8.07 -8.44 -13.29
N PRO A 76 -7.62 -9.62 -12.83
CA PRO A 76 -6.26 -10.07 -13.05
C PRO A 76 -5.90 -10.04 -14.53
N PHE A 77 -4.61 -9.92 -14.84
CA PHE A 77 -4.13 -10.04 -16.21
C PHE A 77 -4.51 -11.38 -16.81
N THR A 78 -4.90 -11.34 -18.06
CA THR A 78 -4.93 -12.53 -18.90
C THR A 78 -3.50 -12.97 -19.24
N GLN A 79 -3.33 -14.22 -19.65
CA GLN A 79 -2.02 -14.73 -20.05
C GLN A 79 -1.39 -13.91 -21.19
N VAL A 80 -2.21 -13.40 -22.12
CA VAL A 80 -1.75 -12.54 -23.23
C VAL A 80 -1.28 -11.18 -22.71
N GLU A 81 -2.00 -10.59 -21.77
CA GLU A 81 -1.60 -9.33 -21.14
C GLU A 81 -0.34 -9.49 -20.30
N THR A 82 -0.22 -10.57 -19.54
CA THR A 82 1.01 -10.90 -18.79
C THR A 82 2.21 -10.97 -19.74
N LEU A 83 2.12 -11.73 -20.84
CA LEU A 83 3.22 -11.84 -21.81
C LEU A 83 3.58 -10.49 -22.44
N ARG A 84 2.58 -9.65 -22.70
CA ARG A 84 2.80 -8.31 -23.27
C ARG A 84 3.41 -7.34 -22.26
N VAL A 85 2.98 -7.37 -21.00
CA VAL A 85 3.47 -6.48 -19.95
C VAL A 85 4.86 -6.91 -19.46
N LEU A 86 5.15 -8.20 -19.54
CA LEU A 86 6.39 -8.83 -19.07
C LEU A 86 7.28 -9.32 -20.22
N GLU A 87 7.18 -8.71 -21.40
CA GLU A 87 7.93 -9.15 -22.60
C GLU A 87 9.45 -9.12 -22.39
N ASP A 88 9.96 -8.18 -21.59
CA ASP A 88 11.39 -8.11 -21.22
C ASP A 88 11.81 -9.21 -20.22
N TRP A 89 10.88 -10.05 -19.75
CA TRP A 89 11.05 -11.04 -18.69
C TRP A 89 10.63 -12.44 -19.13
N GLU A 90 10.66 -12.74 -20.43
CA GLU A 90 10.22 -14.02 -21.01
C GLU A 90 10.83 -15.24 -20.28
N ASP A 91 12.16 -15.28 -20.12
CA ASP A 91 12.85 -16.39 -19.43
C ASP A 91 12.35 -16.57 -17.99
N PHE A 92 12.18 -15.46 -17.26
CA PHE A 92 11.68 -15.48 -15.88
C PHE A 92 10.23 -15.98 -15.80
N VAL A 93 9.40 -15.54 -16.74
CA VAL A 93 8.00 -15.96 -16.84
C VAL A 93 7.94 -17.46 -17.12
N GLU A 94 8.74 -17.99 -18.05
CA GLU A 94 8.80 -19.42 -18.34
C GLU A 94 9.23 -20.24 -17.11
N GLU A 95 10.33 -19.86 -16.46
CA GLU A 95 10.81 -20.56 -15.26
C GLU A 95 9.80 -20.50 -14.10
N ALA A 96 9.12 -19.36 -13.89
CA ALA A 96 8.09 -19.25 -12.86
C ALA A 96 6.93 -20.23 -13.10
N ARG A 97 6.52 -20.43 -14.35
CA ARG A 97 5.49 -21.41 -14.72
C ARG A 97 5.93 -22.84 -14.51
N GLU A 98 7.19 -23.16 -14.81
CA GLU A 98 7.75 -24.49 -14.53
C GLU A 98 7.72 -24.83 -13.04
N HIS A 99 7.79 -23.82 -12.18
CA HIS A 99 7.67 -23.95 -10.72
C HIS A 99 6.22 -23.86 -10.21
N GLY A 100 5.23 -23.75 -11.10
CA GLY A 100 3.80 -23.69 -10.75
C GLY A 100 3.37 -22.36 -10.11
N LEU A 101 4.05 -21.26 -10.44
CA LEU A 101 3.85 -19.93 -9.87
C LEU A 101 3.05 -19.00 -10.79
N ASP A 102 2.32 -19.56 -11.77
CA ASP A 102 1.51 -18.82 -12.75
C ASP A 102 0.58 -17.77 -12.10
N GLU A 103 -0.02 -18.10 -10.96
CA GLU A 103 -0.96 -17.22 -10.27
C GLU A 103 -0.35 -15.86 -9.87
N PHE A 104 0.96 -15.84 -9.57
CA PHE A 104 1.66 -14.61 -9.18
C PHE A 104 1.97 -13.72 -10.39
N LEU A 105 1.93 -14.25 -11.61
CA LEU A 105 2.19 -13.50 -12.84
C LEU A 105 0.95 -12.73 -13.32
N LEU A 106 -0.23 -13.03 -12.77
CA LEU A 106 -1.50 -12.42 -13.18
C LEU A 106 -1.77 -11.09 -12.46
N ASN A 107 -1.01 -10.77 -11.42
CA ASN A 107 -1.13 -9.53 -10.67
C ASN A 107 0.22 -8.80 -10.65
N PRO A 108 0.29 -7.52 -11.06
CA PRO A 108 1.54 -6.75 -11.08
C PRO A 108 2.30 -6.74 -9.75
N GLN A 109 1.58 -6.64 -8.63
CA GLN A 109 2.18 -6.56 -7.30
C GLN A 109 2.75 -7.90 -6.86
N ASP A 110 2.04 -8.99 -7.13
CA ASP A 110 2.51 -10.35 -6.84
C ASP A 110 3.72 -10.71 -7.72
N PHE A 111 3.71 -10.31 -9.00
CA PHE A 111 4.85 -10.47 -9.90
C PHE A 111 6.09 -9.74 -9.36
N GLN A 112 5.94 -8.48 -8.94
CA GLN A 112 7.05 -7.71 -8.36
C GLN A 112 7.62 -8.38 -7.11
N LEU A 113 6.76 -8.92 -6.25
CA LEU A 113 7.19 -9.65 -5.05
C LEU A 113 7.97 -10.91 -5.41
N LEU A 114 7.46 -11.69 -6.37
CA LEU A 114 8.10 -12.91 -6.85
C LEU A 114 9.47 -12.63 -7.47
N HIS A 115 9.56 -11.59 -8.30
CA HIS A 115 10.81 -11.18 -8.93
C HIS A 115 11.86 -10.71 -7.90
N GLU A 116 11.47 -9.89 -6.93
CA GLU A 116 12.39 -9.46 -5.86
C GLU A 116 12.84 -10.65 -4.98
N PHE A 117 11.95 -11.58 -4.68
CA PHE A 117 12.30 -12.81 -3.96
C PHE A 117 13.36 -13.61 -4.72
N TYR A 118 13.14 -13.84 -6.02
CA TYR A 118 14.08 -14.60 -6.86
C TYR A 118 15.45 -13.91 -6.93
N LYS A 119 15.46 -12.59 -7.16
CA LYS A 119 16.70 -11.80 -7.23
C LYS A 119 17.52 -11.87 -5.95
N GLU A 120 16.87 -11.91 -4.78
CA GLU A 120 17.57 -11.92 -3.50
C GLU A 120 17.98 -13.33 -3.03
N LYS A 121 17.13 -14.33 -3.26
CA LYS A 121 17.38 -15.71 -2.79
C LYS A 121 18.03 -16.61 -3.83
N ASN A 122 18.02 -16.21 -5.10
CA ASN A 122 18.43 -17.04 -6.23
C ASN A 122 17.73 -18.42 -6.21
N SER A 123 16.45 -18.42 -5.85
CA SER A 123 15.61 -19.62 -5.70
C SER A 123 14.13 -19.27 -5.81
N TRP A 124 13.28 -20.26 -6.10
CA TRP A 124 11.83 -20.10 -6.23
C TRP A 124 11.09 -20.42 -4.93
N PRO A 125 10.04 -19.65 -4.57
CA PRO A 125 9.21 -19.97 -3.41
C PRO A 125 8.34 -21.21 -3.70
N LYS A 126 8.08 -22.04 -2.70
CA LYS A 126 7.23 -23.24 -2.83
C LYS A 126 5.75 -22.93 -2.77
N ASN A 127 5.37 -21.82 -2.16
CA ASN A 127 3.99 -21.37 -1.99
C ASN A 127 3.93 -19.88 -1.62
N ARG A 128 2.71 -19.31 -1.61
CA ARG A 128 2.45 -17.91 -1.23
C ARG A 128 3.00 -17.54 0.15
N SER A 129 2.95 -18.45 1.13
CA SER A 129 3.44 -18.15 2.47
C SER A 129 4.95 -17.96 2.49
N GLU A 130 5.69 -18.78 1.75
CA GLU A 130 7.15 -18.65 1.63
C GLU A 130 7.53 -17.39 0.85
N LEU A 131 6.81 -17.07 -0.22
CA LEU A 131 7.00 -15.82 -0.95
C LEU A 131 6.85 -14.62 0.00
N MET A 132 5.73 -14.54 0.73
CA MET A 132 5.45 -13.42 1.62
C MET A 132 6.46 -13.31 2.76
N ASP A 133 6.79 -14.42 3.44
CA ASP A 133 7.78 -14.43 4.52
C ASP A 133 9.18 -14.03 4.02
N GLY A 134 9.60 -14.57 2.87
CA GLY A 134 10.88 -14.22 2.26
C GLY A 134 10.93 -12.76 1.81
N SER A 135 9.87 -12.24 1.20
CA SER A 135 9.77 -10.83 0.80
C SER A 135 9.76 -9.89 2.03
N CYS A 136 9.09 -10.24 3.12
CA CYS A 136 9.14 -9.46 4.35
C CYS A 136 10.57 -9.39 4.92
N LYS A 137 11.27 -10.52 4.97
CA LYS A 137 12.67 -10.58 5.41
C LYS A 137 13.60 -9.78 4.49
N ALA A 138 13.42 -9.90 3.19
CA ALA A 138 14.15 -9.14 2.17
C ALA A 138 14.05 -7.62 2.38
N LEU A 139 12.84 -7.14 2.69
CA LEU A 139 12.60 -5.72 2.91
C LEU A 139 13.23 -5.19 4.22
N LEU A 140 13.57 -6.07 5.17
CA LEU A 140 14.26 -5.72 6.43
C LEU A 140 15.77 -5.56 6.27
N ILE A 141 16.34 -5.98 5.14
CA ILE A 141 17.77 -5.82 4.86
C ILE A 141 18.06 -4.36 4.47
N GLU A 142 19.04 -3.75 5.14
CA GLU A 142 19.58 -2.44 4.76
C GLU A 142 20.55 -2.60 3.61
N LEU A 143 20.22 -1.97 2.48
CA LEU A 143 21.09 -1.99 1.31
C LEU A 143 21.95 -0.73 1.22
N ASN A 144 21.62 0.32 1.98
CA ASN A 144 22.40 1.56 1.99
C ASN A 144 23.45 1.52 3.09
N GLU A 145 24.71 1.33 2.71
CA GLU A 145 25.84 1.35 3.64
C GLU A 145 25.92 2.65 4.45
N ALA A 146 25.49 3.79 3.91
CA ALA A 146 25.46 5.06 4.64
C ALA A 146 24.39 5.11 5.75
N HIS A 147 23.39 4.25 5.69
CA HIS A 147 22.37 4.08 6.73
C HIS A 147 22.76 3.01 7.76
N SER A 148 23.70 2.13 7.41
CA SER A 148 24.24 1.12 8.31
C SER A 148 25.07 1.79 9.40
N THR A 149 24.60 1.69 10.64
CA THR A 149 25.31 2.21 11.82
C THR A 149 25.78 1.06 12.70
N ALA A 150 26.81 1.28 13.52
CA ALA A 150 27.27 0.26 14.48
C ALA A 150 26.18 -0.22 15.46
N ILE A 151 25.08 0.53 15.58
CA ILE A 151 23.91 0.16 16.38
C ILE A 151 23.06 -0.89 15.65
N ASP A 152 23.03 -0.88 14.32
CA ASP A 152 22.27 -1.83 13.51
C ASP A 152 22.75 -3.27 13.76
N ASP A 153 24.05 -3.46 13.97
CA ASP A 153 24.67 -4.76 14.29
C ASP A 153 24.18 -5.37 15.62
N TRP A 154 23.58 -4.57 16.49
CA TRP A 154 23.05 -5.02 17.79
C TRP A 154 21.55 -5.33 17.74
N ILE A 155 20.88 -5.02 16.63
CA ILE A 155 19.45 -5.26 16.48
C ILE A 155 19.25 -6.60 15.79
N THR A 156 18.67 -7.56 16.50
CA THR A 156 18.34 -8.87 15.90
C THR A 156 17.24 -8.75 14.84
N ASP A 157 17.24 -9.61 13.83
CA ASP A 157 16.17 -9.70 12.82
C ASP A 157 14.78 -9.78 13.45
N ARG A 158 14.63 -10.55 14.52
CA ARG A 158 13.36 -10.68 15.25
C ARG A 158 12.91 -9.37 15.90
N ALA A 159 13.86 -8.56 16.40
CA ALA A 159 13.55 -7.25 16.96
C ALA A 159 13.12 -6.28 15.86
N LEU A 160 13.81 -6.29 14.71
CA LEU A 160 13.41 -5.52 13.53
C LEU A 160 12.01 -5.90 13.05
N GLU A 161 11.73 -7.20 12.88
CA GLU A 161 10.42 -7.69 12.45
C GLU A 161 9.30 -7.24 13.40
N ARG A 162 9.50 -7.41 14.71
CA ARG A 162 8.51 -6.97 15.72
C ARG A 162 8.30 -5.46 15.69
N ALA A 163 9.38 -4.69 15.55
CA ALA A 163 9.31 -3.24 15.47
C ALA A 163 8.58 -2.79 14.19
N SER A 164 8.90 -3.38 13.04
CA SER A 164 8.21 -3.12 11.78
C SER A 164 6.72 -3.44 11.87
N ASN A 165 6.36 -4.63 12.39
CA ASN A 165 4.96 -5.02 12.58
C ASN A 165 4.22 -4.05 13.49
N TYR A 166 4.86 -3.60 14.57
CA TYR A 166 4.27 -2.62 15.47
C TYR A 166 4.07 -1.25 14.79
N LEU A 167 5.08 -0.74 14.06
CA LEU A 167 4.97 0.52 13.32
C LEU A 167 3.87 0.45 12.25
N PHE A 168 3.75 -0.67 11.53
CA PHE A 168 2.65 -0.88 10.58
C PHE A 168 1.29 -0.92 11.27
N ALA A 169 1.17 -1.59 12.43
CA ALA A 169 -0.06 -1.58 13.20
C ALA A 169 -0.44 -0.16 13.61
N VAL A 170 0.52 0.67 14.04
CA VAL A 170 0.28 2.08 14.34
C VAL A 170 -0.22 2.83 13.10
N LEU A 171 0.46 2.69 11.96
CA LEU A 171 0.07 3.34 10.71
C LEU A 171 -1.36 2.95 10.27
N LEU A 172 -1.68 1.65 10.30
CA LEU A 172 -2.95 1.11 9.85
C LEU A 172 -4.13 1.42 10.79
N LEU A 173 -3.88 1.51 12.10
CA LEU A 173 -4.93 1.62 13.11
C LEU A 173 -5.10 3.04 13.70
N SER A 174 -4.16 3.95 13.47
CA SER A 174 -4.15 5.28 14.13
C SER A 174 -4.58 6.42 13.20
N ASN A 175 -4.92 6.14 11.94
CA ASN A 175 -5.27 7.14 10.93
C ASN A 175 -4.23 8.27 10.82
N VAL A 176 -2.95 7.88 10.79
CA VAL A 176 -1.82 8.78 10.63
C VAL A 176 -1.22 8.60 9.24
N SER A 177 -0.71 9.68 8.64
CA SER A 177 -0.10 9.63 7.31
C SER A 177 1.33 9.08 7.33
N GLY A 178 1.95 8.99 8.50
CA GLY A 178 3.29 8.46 8.68
C GLY A 178 3.76 8.56 10.12
N ILE A 179 5.04 8.28 10.35
CA ILE A 179 5.69 8.40 11.66
C ILE A 179 6.91 9.30 11.50
N SER A 180 7.02 10.32 12.36
CA SER A 180 8.17 11.22 12.34
C SER A 180 9.33 10.62 13.14
N THR A 181 10.46 10.40 12.48
CA THR A 181 11.69 9.91 13.13
C THR A 181 12.37 10.97 14.00
N LYS A 182 12.01 12.26 13.81
CA LYS A 182 12.53 13.39 14.59
C LYS A 182 11.39 14.13 15.28
N HIS A 183 11.56 14.44 16.56
CA HIS A 183 10.56 15.16 17.34
C HIS A 183 10.19 16.53 16.73
N THR A 184 11.16 17.22 16.10
CA THR A 184 10.98 18.55 15.50
C THR A 184 10.02 18.59 14.31
N PHE A 185 9.84 17.46 13.61
CA PHE A 185 8.93 17.35 12.46
C PHE A 185 7.61 16.67 12.82
N SER A 186 7.42 16.32 14.10
CA SER A 186 6.21 15.65 14.55
C SER A 186 4.99 16.57 14.50
N ASN A 187 3.85 15.99 14.13
CA ASN A 187 2.55 16.65 14.14
C ASN A 187 1.44 15.59 14.24
N LYS A 188 0.18 16.00 14.18
CA LYS A 188 -0.96 15.07 14.30
C LYS A 188 -0.98 13.98 13.21
N ALA A 189 -0.59 14.31 11.98
CA ALA A 189 -0.53 13.35 10.87
C ALA A 189 0.76 12.51 10.87
N PHE A 190 1.81 12.98 11.55
CA PHE A 190 3.11 12.31 11.68
C PHE A 190 3.54 12.30 13.15
N PRO A 191 2.94 11.47 14.03
CA PRO A 191 3.36 11.37 15.42
C PRO A 191 4.84 11.01 15.54
N SER A 192 5.46 11.47 16.63
CA SER A 192 6.86 11.18 16.92
C SER A 192 7.07 9.69 17.20
N ILE A 193 8.09 9.08 16.62
CA ILE A 193 8.47 7.70 16.93
C ILE A 193 8.86 7.54 18.41
N GLN A 194 9.35 8.61 19.04
CA GLN A 194 9.71 8.64 20.46
C GLN A 194 8.49 8.64 21.39
N SER A 195 7.29 8.97 20.89
CA SER A 195 6.05 8.90 21.68
C SER A 195 5.33 7.56 21.55
N LEU A 196 5.87 6.61 20.78
CA LEU A 196 5.31 5.28 20.62
C LEU A 196 5.92 4.32 21.66
N ASP A 197 5.10 3.40 22.18
CA ASP A 197 5.61 2.32 23.03
C ASP A 197 6.51 1.38 22.24
N GLY A 198 7.48 0.73 22.90
CA GLY A 198 8.35 -0.28 22.30
C GLY A 198 9.83 0.07 22.32
N ASP A 199 10.64 -0.76 21.67
CA ASP A 199 12.08 -0.56 21.57
C ASP A 199 12.40 0.51 20.53
N LEU A 200 12.73 1.71 21.01
CA LEU A 200 13.05 2.86 20.16
C LEU A 200 14.23 2.60 19.20
N TYR A 201 15.22 1.79 19.59
CA TYR A 201 16.35 1.47 18.73
C TYR A 201 15.91 0.57 17.58
N ALA A 202 15.19 -0.51 17.89
CA ALA A 202 14.64 -1.41 16.87
C ALA A 202 13.65 -0.69 15.94
N MET A 203 12.79 0.17 16.49
CA MET A 203 11.86 0.99 15.70
C MET A 203 12.60 1.96 14.78
N THR A 204 13.61 2.66 15.29
CA THR A 204 14.43 3.58 14.47
C THR A 204 15.15 2.81 13.37
N GLY A 205 15.73 1.64 13.68
CA GLY A 205 16.33 0.76 12.68
C GLY A 205 15.34 0.35 11.60
N ALA A 206 14.13 -0.08 11.98
CA ALA A 206 13.07 -0.44 11.05
C ALA A 206 12.67 0.70 10.09
N THR A 207 12.68 1.97 10.53
CA THR A 207 12.36 3.11 9.66
C THR A 207 13.38 3.38 8.55
N ARG A 208 14.58 2.79 8.64
CA ARG A 208 15.61 2.91 7.60
C ARG A 208 15.54 1.80 6.55
N ARG A 209 14.83 0.71 6.86
CA ARG A 209 14.68 -0.45 5.98
C ARG A 209 13.62 -0.21 4.92
N ARG A 210 13.71 -0.97 3.82
CA ARG A 210 12.79 -0.87 2.66
C ARG A 210 11.32 -1.17 2.99
N VAL A 211 11.04 -1.72 4.17
CA VAL A 211 9.66 -1.93 4.65
C VAL A 211 8.92 -0.60 4.84
N LEU A 212 9.62 0.47 5.21
CA LEU A 212 9.08 1.82 5.37
C LEU A 212 9.78 2.75 4.38
N LYS A 213 9.06 3.79 3.94
CA LYS A 213 9.61 4.77 3.00
C LYS A 213 9.55 6.17 3.56
N SER A 214 10.50 6.99 3.15
CA SER A 214 10.46 8.41 3.46
C SER A 214 9.32 9.08 2.70
N ALA A 215 8.60 9.98 3.37
CA ALA A 215 7.56 10.77 2.71
C ALA A 215 8.20 11.65 1.62
N GLY A 216 7.89 11.38 0.35
CA GLY A 216 8.40 12.11 -0.82
C GLY A 216 9.25 11.29 -1.80
N GLU A 217 9.57 10.03 -1.50
CA GLU A 217 10.19 9.12 -2.47
C GLU A 217 9.11 8.47 -3.36
N ASN A 218 9.00 8.91 -4.62
CA ASN A 218 8.18 8.24 -5.63
C ASN A 218 8.92 6.99 -6.17
N ARG A 219 8.18 5.91 -6.43
CA ARG A 219 8.66 4.76 -7.22
C ARG A 219 8.57 5.09 -8.71
#